data_AF-A0A3N5TRV9-F1
#
_entry.id   AF-A0A3N5TRV9-F1
#
_cell.length_a   1.000
_cell.length_b   1.000
_cell.length_c   1.000
_cell.angle_alpha   90.00
_cell.angle_beta   90.00
_cell.angle_gamma   90.00
#
_symmetry.space_group_name_H-M   'P 1'
#
loop_
_entity.id
_entity.type
_entity.pdbx_description
1 polymer ?
#
loop_
_entity_poly.entity_id
_entity_poly.type
_entity_poly.pdbx_seq_one_letter_code
_entity_poly.pdbx_strand_id
1 'polypeptide(L)'
;MQRSQRIFMQREYTARRIEVEGIVQGVGFRPFVYQLANRHNLKGEVLNTSSGVSIHVEGIGKDIDSFCRELKKNGPPLAHITDVSDYPETMKNHNSFSIAESRPDASRSVLISPDVSICDDCIKELFDKKDRRFGYPFI
;
A
#
# COMPACT_ATOMS: atom_id res chain seq x y z
N MET A 1 45.36 20.28 -12.34
CA MET A 1 45.11 19.60 -11.04
C MET A 1 43.61 19.47 -10.84
N GLN A 2 43.14 18.21 -10.90
CA GLN A 2 41.86 17.59 -10.51
C GLN A 2 40.66 18.54 -10.21
N ARG A 3 39.68 18.69 -11.11
CA ARG A 3 38.51 17.79 -11.34
C ARG A 3 37.80 17.34 -10.04
N SER A 4 37.15 18.27 -9.36
CA SER A 4 36.03 17.96 -8.44
C SER A 4 34.79 17.57 -9.25
N GLN A 5 34.77 16.36 -9.77
CA GLN A 5 33.54 15.74 -10.28
C GLN A 5 32.66 15.40 -9.07
N ARG A 6 31.70 16.28 -8.76
CA ARG A 6 30.55 15.93 -7.94
C ARG A 6 29.85 14.75 -8.61
N ILE A 7 29.95 13.57 -8.00
CA ILE A 7 29.15 12.40 -8.33
C ILE A 7 27.69 12.73 -7.97
N PHE A 8 26.99 13.43 -8.87
CA PHE A 8 25.54 13.37 -8.93
C PHE A 8 25.21 12.01 -9.54
N MET A 9 25.06 10.99 -8.70
CA MET A 9 24.21 9.85 -9.10
C MET A 9 22.88 10.47 -9.53
N GLN A 10 22.61 10.49 -10.84
CA GLN A 10 21.30 10.84 -11.37
C GLN A 10 20.30 9.98 -10.61
N ARG A 11 19.53 10.61 -9.72
CA ARG A 11 18.41 9.96 -9.08
C ARG A 11 17.39 9.79 -10.19
N GLU A 12 17.40 8.63 -10.84
CA GLU A 12 16.39 8.30 -11.85
C GLU A 12 15.04 8.27 -11.15
N TYR A 13 14.31 9.37 -11.35
CA TYR A 13 12.94 9.50 -10.92
C TYR A 13 12.08 8.77 -11.93
N THR A 14 11.27 7.83 -11.47
CA THR A 14 10.49 6.93 -12.32
C THR A 14 9.10 6.74 -11.72
N ALA A 15 8.20 6.20 -12.54
CA ALA A 15 6.86 5.80 -12.11
C ALA A 15 6.64 4.32 -12.42
N ARG A 16 5.92 3.64 -11.54
CA ARG A 16 5.52 2.24 -11.71
C ARG A 16 4.05 2.04 -11.33
N ARG A 17 3.40 1.15 -12.07
CA ARG A 17 2.13 0.52 -11.69
C ARG A 17 2.44 -0.80 -11.01
N ILE A 18 1.89 -1.02 -9.84
CA ILE A 18 1.96 -2.28 -9.11
C ILE A 18 0.54 -2.79 -8.93
N GLU A 19 0.26 -3.96 -9.48
CA GLU A 19 -1.01 -4.65 -9.33
C GLU A 19 -0.83 -5.77 -8.30
N VAL A 20 -1.69 -5.77 -7.29
CA VAL A 20 -1.68 -6.75 -6.20
C VAL A 20 -2.99 -7.52 -6.23
N GLU A 21 -2.89 -8.83 -6.38
CA GLU A 21 -4.03 -9.75 -6.39
C GLU A 21 -4.09 -10.57 -5.10
N GLY A 22 -5.30 -10.99 -4.73
CA GLY A 22 -5.54 -11.84 -3.57
C GLY A 22 -6.61 -11.30 -2.62
N ILE A 23 -6.57 -11.74 -1.36
CA ILE A 23 -7.42 -11.22 -0.27
C ILE A 23 -6.78 -9.93 0.24
N VAL A 24 -7.02 -8.82 -0.46
CA VAL A 24 -6.44 -7.50 -0.16
C VAL A 24 -7.48 -6.39 0.03
N GLN A 25 -8.78 -6.74 -0.07
CA GLN A 25 -9.89 -5.82 0.15
C GLN A 25 -10.57 -6.11 1.50
N GLY A 26 -10.98 -5.06 2.21
CA GLY A 26 -11.58 -5.20 3.55
C GLY A 26 -10.59 -5.46 4.69
N VAL A 27 -9.30 -5.63 4.38
CA VAL A 27 -8.24 -6.02 5.33
C VAL A 27 -7.30 -4.87 5.73
N GLY A 28 -7.67 -3.62 5.44
CA GLY A 28 -6.84 -2.46 5.73
C GLY A 28 -5.64 -2.25 4.79
N PHE A 29 -5.63 -2.88 3.60
CA PHE A 29 -4.50 -2.81 2.67
C PHE A 29 -4.23 -1.41 2.12
N ARG A 30 -5.27 -0.64 1.75
CA ARG A 30 -5.10 0.75 1.25
C ARG A 30 -4.45 1.67 2.29
N PRO A 31 -4.90 1.73 3.56
CA PRO A 31 -4.18 2.44 4.62
C PRO A 31 -2.73 1.99 4.80
N PHE A 32 -2.46 0.68 4.75
CA PHE A 32 -1.10 0.14 4.84
C PHE A 32 -0.20 0.66 3.70
N VAL A 33 -0.68 0.57 2.45
CA VAL A 33 0.04 1.09 1.27
C VAL A 33 0.32 2.58 1.40
N TYR A 34 -0.67 3.36 1.83
CA TYR A 34 -0.52 4.80 2.05
C TYR A 34 0.60 5.12 3.07
N GLN A 35 0.61 4.43 4.21
CA GLN A 35 1.64 4.61 5.23
C GLN A 35 3.03 4.19 4.71
N LEU A 36 3.10 3.08 3.97
CA LEU A 36 4.33 2.57 3.41
C LEU A 36 4.91 3.52 2.35
N ALA A 37 4.08 4.04 1.44
CA ALA A 37 4.49 5.00 0.43
C ALA A 37 5.06 6.29 1.05
N ASN A 38 4.39 6.81 2.09
CA ASN A 38 4.87 7.99 2.81
C ASN A 38 6.22 7.74 3.52
N ARG A 39 6.43 6.55 4.10
CA ARG A 39 7.72 6.19 4.72
C ARG A 39 8.88 6.21 3.72
N HIS A 40 8.62 5.82 2.47
CA HIS A 40 9.59 5.82 1.38
C HIS A 40 9.62 7.14 0.58
N ASN A 41 8.91 8.19 1.03
CA ASN A 41 8.78 9.49 0.33
C ASN A 41 8.29 9.35 -1.13
N LEU A 42 7.42 8.38 -1.40
CA LEU A 42 6.84 8.16 -2.72
C LEU A 42 5.54 8.94 -2.87
N LYS A 43 5.21 9.29 -4.11
CA LYS A 43 3.96 9.97 -4.49
C LYS A 43 3.13 9.09 -5.40
N GLY A 44 1.84 9.37 -5.55
CA GLY A 44 0.97 8.57 -6.39
C GLY A 44 -0.37 8.26 -5.75
N GLU A 45 -0.93 7.10 -6.05
CA GLU A 45 -2.26 6.72 -5.61
C GLU A 45 -2.40 5.21 -5.41
N VAL A 46 -3.32 4.82 -4.52
CA VAL A 46 -3.78 3.44 -4.38
C VAL A 46 -5.29 3.38 -4.52
N LEU A 47 -5.79 2.40 -5.28
CA LEU A 47 -7.22 2.13 -5.42
C LEU A 47 -7.51 0.63 -5.41
N ASN A 48 -8.72 0.28 -4.98
CA ASN A 48 -9.25 -1.06 -5.18
C ASN A 48 -9.75 -1.19 -6.63
N THR A 49 -9.42 -2.33 -7.25
CA THR A 49 -9.92 -2.75 -8.57
C THR A 49 -10.88 -3.93 -8.42
N SER A 50 -11.39 -4.45 -9.52
CA SER A 50 -12.25 -5.64 -9.51
C SER A 50 -11.49 -6.97 -9.36
N SER A 51 -10.16 -6.94 -9.37
CA SER A 51 -9.27 -8.10 -9.16
C SER A 51 -8.41 -7.99 -7.89
N GLY A 52 -8.25 -6.80 -7.32
CA GLY A 52 -7.41 -6.60 -6.14
C GLY A 52 -7.15 -5.12 -5.85
N VAL A 53 -5.88 -4.71 -5.86
CA VAL A 53 -5.43 -3.35 -5.59
C VAL A 53 -4.43 -2.89 -6.64
N SER A 54 -4.69 -1.73 -7.25
CA SER A 54 -3.78 -1.03 -8.15
C SER A 54 -3.07 0.08 -7.40
N ILE A 55 -1.75 0.13 -7.51
CA ILE A 55 -0.89 1.14 -6.89
C ILE A 55 -0.09 1.84 -7.99
N HIS A 56 -0.21 3.15 -8.07
CA HIS A 56 0.68 3.98 -8.87
C HIS A 56 1.67 4.67 -7.93
N VAL A 57 2.97 4.50 -8.16
CA VAL A 57 4.04 5.11 -7.35
C VAL A 57 5.02 5.85 -8.23
N GLU A 58 5.42 7.03 -7.77
CA GLU A 58 6.39 7.91 -8.40
C GLU A 58 7.47 8.28 -7.38
N GLY A 59 8.73 8.21 -7.78
CA GLY A 59 9.84 8.45 -6.86
C GLY A 59 11.19 8.07 -7.42
N ILE A 60 12.19 8.06 -6.55
CA ILE A 60 13.52 7.54 -6.86
C ILE A 60 13.39 6.01 -7.03
N GLY A 61 13.94 5.45 -8.10
CA GLY A 61 13.81 4.01 -8.38
C GLY A 61 14.18 3.08 -7.21
N LYS A 62 15.23 3.42 -6.46
CA LYS A 62 15.66 2.66 -5.27
C LYS A 62 14.63 2.66 -4.13
N ASP A 63 13.88 3.75 -3.97
CA ASP A 63 12.86 3.87 -2.95
C ASP A 63 11.61 3.07 -3.37
N ILE A 64 11.28 3.07 -4.66
CA ILE A 64 10.24 2.20 -5.23
C ILE A 64 10.60 0.71 -5.05
N ASP A 65 11.85 0.31 -5.34
CA ASP A 65 12.30 -1.07 -5.15
C ASP A 65 12.26 -1.49 -3.67
N SER A 66 12.52 -0.57 -2.75
CA SER A 66 12.42 -0.81 -1.30
C SER A 66 10.97 -0.93 -0.84
N PHE A 67 10.09 -0.05 -1.35
CA PHE A 67 8.65 -0.13 -1.19
C PHE A 67 8.09 -1.48 -1.67
N CYS A 68 8.43 -1.94 -2.88
CA CYS A 68 7.95 -3.21 -3.43
C CYS A 68 8.38 -4.42 -2.56
N ARG A 69 9.60 -4.40 -2.01
CA ARG A 69 10.08 -5.46 -1.12
C ARG A 69 9.34 -5.47 0.22
N GLU A 70 9.10 -4.31 0.81
CA GLU A 70 8.35 -4.20 2.07
C GLU A 70 6.86 -4.52 1.89
N LEU A 71 6.27 -4.14 0.77
CA LEU A 71 4.87 -4.44 0.42
C LEU A 71 4.59 -5.95 0.48
N LYS A 72 5.53 -6.77 -0.06
CA LYS A 72 5.43 -8.24 -0.07
C LYS A 72 5.67 -8.87 1.32
N LYS A 73 6.46 -8.22 2.18
CA LYS A 73 6.90 -8.79 3.47
C LYS A 73 5.99 -8.42 4.65
N ASN A 74 5.45 -7.20 4.64
CA ASN A 74 4.84 -6.59 5.82
C ASN A 74 3.35 -6.26 5.62
N GLY A 75 2.65 -6.99 4.74
CA GLY A 75 1.22 -6.79 4.51
C GLY A 75 0.38 -6.94 5.80
N PRO A 76 -0.85 -6.38 5.83
CA PRO A 76 -1.76 -6.54 6.96
C PRO A 76 -1.96 -8.02 7.35
N PRO A 77 -2.21 -8.37 8.63
CA PRO A 77 -2.32 -9.76 9.08
C PRO A 77 -3.38 -10.59 8.33
N LEU A 78 -4.46 -9.94 7.91
CA LEU A 78 -5.56 -10.56 7.18
C LEU A 78 -5.36 -10.54 5.65
N ALA A 79 -4.32 -9.87 5.17
CA ALA A 79 -4.03 -9.79 3.75
C ALA A 79 -3.35 -11.06 3.27
N HIS A 80 -3.86 -11.65 2.20
CA HIS A 80 -3.23 -12.77 1.52
C HIS A 80 -2.98 -12.41 0.07
N ILE A 81 -1.72 -12.18 -0.28
CA ILE A 81 -1.31 -11.79 -1.63
C ILE A 81 -1.04 -13.06 -2.44
N THR A 82 -1.75 -13.23 -3.56
CA THR A 82 -1.57 -14.36 -4.48
C THR A 82 -0.63 -14.02 -5.62
N ASP A 83 -0.66 -12.78 -6.11
CA ASP A 83 0.25 -12.29 -7.13
C ASP A 83 0.60 -10.81 -6.93
N VAL A 84 1.80 -10.43 -7.39
CA VAL A 84 2.22 -9.03 -7.46
C VAL A 84 2.95 -8.81 -8.77
N SER A 85 2.36 -7.99 -9.62
CA SER A 85 2.91 -7.58 -10.90
C SER A 85 3.37 -6.12 -10.87
N ASP A 86 4.55 -5.83 -11.43
CA ASP A 86 5.16 -4.50 -11.51
C ASP A 86 5.35 -4.15 -13.00
N TYR A 87 4.89 -2.95 -13.37
CA TYR A 87 5.03 -2.41 -14.72
C TYR A 87 5.59 -0.98 -14.67
N PRO A 88 6.52 -0.61 -15.57
CA PRO A 88 6.84 0.80 -15.80
C PRO A 88 5.59 1.58 -16.21
N GLU A 89 5.42 2.78 -15.67
CA GLU A 89 4.31 3.66 -16.01
C GLU A 89 4.80 5.09 -16.28
N THR A 90 3.97 5.89 -16.96
CA THR A 90 4.25 7.30 -17.17
C THR A 90 4.05 8.11 -15.88
N MET A 91 4.90 9.10 -15.69
CA MET A 91 4.76 10.10 -14.64
C MET A 91 3.46 10.91 -14.83
N LYS A 92 2.59 10.90 -13.83
CA LYS A 92 1.41 11.76 -13.67
C LYS A 92 1.70 13.00 -12.82
N ASN A 93 2.87 13.07 -12.16
CA ASN A 93 3.35 14.17 -11.33
C ASN A 93 2.43 14.45 -10.13
N HIS A 94 2.14 13.41 -9.35
CA HIS A 94 1.39 13.57 -8.12
C HIS A 94 2.15 14.46 -7.12
N ASN A 95 1.44 15.27 -6.35
CA ASN A 95 2.06 16.12 -5.31
C ASN A 95 2.24 15.38 -3.97
N SER A 96 1.41 14.38 -3.72
CA SER A 96 1.40 13.53 -2.52
C SER A 96 0.98 12.11 -2.91
N PHE A 97 1.00 11.20 -1.93
CA PHE A 97 0.35 9.90 -2.07
C PHE A 97 -1.11 9.98 -1.59
N SER A 98 -2.06 9.39 -2.30
CA SER A 98 -3.49 9.42 -1.95
C SER A 98 -4.17 8.05 -2.02
N ILE A 99 -5.28 7.91 -1.29
CA ILE A 99 -6.19 6.77 -1.45
C ILE A 99 -7.29 7.24 -2.40
N ALA A 100 -7.29 6.74 -3.63
CA ALA A 100 -8.25 7.11 -4.65
C ALA A 100 -9.58 6.35 -4.51
N GLU A 101 -10.63 6.88 -5.12
CA GLU A 101 -11.93 6.21 -5.16
C GLU A 101 -11.84 4.87 -5.89
N SER A 102 -12.63 3.90 -5.40
CA SER A 102 -12.68 2.58 -6.02
C SER A 102 -13.39 2.66 -7.37
N ARG A 103 -12.83 2.04 -8.41
CA ARG A 103 -13.44 2.01 -9.73
C ARG A 103 -14.31 0.75 -9.87
N PRO A 104 -15.63 0.87 -10.02
CA PRO A 104 -16.48 -0.28 -10.26
C PRO A 104 -16.32 -0.70 -11.73
N ASP A 105 -15.51 -1.72 -11.98
CA ASP A 105 -15.50 -2.38 -13.28
C ASP A 105 -16.53 -3.51 -13.33
N ALA A 106 -17.12 -3.76 -14.50
CA ALA A 106 -18.30 -4.62 -14.66
C ALA A 106 -18.04 -6.12 -14.37
N SER A 107 -16.77 -6.54 -14.37
CA SER A 107 -16.35 -7.92 -14.07
C SER A 107 -15.72 -8.01 -12.67
N ARG A 108 -16.52 -8.29 -11.64
CA ARG A 108 -16.02 -8.54 -10.28
C ARG A 108 -15.43 -9.95 -10.18
N SER A 109 -14.13 -10.03 -9.91
CA SER A 109 -13.38 -11.29 -9.68
C SER A 109 -12.46 -11.20 -8.46
N VAL A 110 -12.87 -10.45 -7.42
CA VAL A 110 -12.10 -10.33 -6.18
C VAL A 110 -12.37 -11.54 -5.27
N LEU A 111 -11.32 -12.07 -4.64
CA LEU A 111 -11.45 -13.02 -3.54
C LEU A 111 -12.04 -12.32 -2.30
N ILE A 112 -13.16 -12.83 -1.80
CA ILE A 112 -13.82 -12.29 -0.61
C ILE A 112 -13.05 -12.75 0.62
N SER A 113 -12.68 -11.81 1.50
CA SER A 113 -12.05 -12.13 2.78
C SER A 113 -13.00 -12.98 3.64
N PRO A 114 -12.51 -14.02 4.31
CA PRO A 114 -13.31 -14.75 5.27
C PRO A 114 -13.69 -13.87 6.47
N ASP A 115 -14.73 -14.28 7.19
CA ASP A 115 -15.04 -13.74 8.51
C ASP A 115 -13.89 -14.06 9.48
N VAL A 116 -13.56 -13.09 10.32
CA VAL A 116 -12.37 -13.11 11.19
C VAL A 116 -12.73 -12.68 12.60
N SER A 117 -12.10 -13.34 13.59
CA SER A 117 -12.24 -12.98 15.00
C SER A 117 -11.46 -11.71 15.33
N ILE A 118 -11.80 -11.10 16.46
CA ILE A 118 -11.13 -9.90 17.01
C ILE A 118 -9.63 -10.20 17.17
N CYS A 119 -8.76 -9.30 16.70
CA CYS A 119 -7.31 -9.45 16.85
C CYS A 119 -6.83 -9.07 18.26
N ASP A 120 -5.61 -9.49 18.64
CA ASP A 120 -5.06 -9.23 19.99
C ASP A 120 -4.99 -7.74 20.35
N ASP A 121 -4.77 -6.87 19.38
CA ASP A 121 -4.73 -5.43 19.62
C ASP A 121 -6.11 -4.86 19.91
N CYS A 122 -7.14 -5.28 19.14
CA CYS A 122 -8.53 -4.94 19.45
C CYS A 122 -8.97 -5.54 20.81
N ILE A 123 -8.51 -6.75 21.16
CA ILE A 123 -8.79 -7.33 22.49
C ILE A 123 -8.21 -6.45 23.61
N LYS A 124 -6.98 -5.94 23.45
CA LYS A 124 -6.38 -5.02 24.44
C LYS A 124 -7.20 -3.74 24.58
N GLU A 125 -7.61 -3.14 23.47
CA GLU A 125 -8.45 -1.93 23.46
C GLU A 125 -9.82 -2.17 24.12
N LEU A 126 -10.44 -3.34 23.87
CA LEU A 126 -11.75 -3.69 24.42
C LEU A 126 -11.75 -3.73 25.96
N PHE A 127 -10.65 -4.19 26.55
CA PHE A 127 -10.52 -4.38 28.00
C PHE A 127 -9.75 -3.27 28.73
N ASP A 128 -9.16 -2.29 28.02
CA ASP A 128 -8.51 -1.13 28.64
C ASP A 128 -9.53 -0.06 29.04
N LYS A 129 -9.72 0.15 30.35
CA LYS A 129 -10.63 1.18 30.92
C LYS A 129 -10.29 2.61 30.51
N LYS A 130 -9.08 2.87 30.03
CA LYS A 130 -8.64 4.21 29.57
C LYS A 130 -8.86 4.40 28.08
N ASP A 131 -9.10 3.34 27.32
CA ASP A 131 -9.41 3.45 25.91
C ASP A 131 -10.88 3.88 25.72
N ARG A 132 -11.13 4.72 24.71
CA ARG A 132 -12.48 5.16 24.35
C ARG A 132 -13.39 4.00 23.93
N ARG A 133 -12.81 2.86 23.54
CA ARG A 133 -13.48 1.65 23.08
C ARG A 133 -13.69 0.61 24.18
N PHE A 134 -13.42 0.96 25.44
CA PHE A 134 -13.66 0.07 26.58
C PHE A 134 -15.11 -0.47 26.58
N GLY A 135 -15.24 -1.80 26.49
CA GLY A 135 -16.53 -2.48 26.48
C GLY A 135 -17.38 -2.30 25.21
N TYR A 136 -16.82 -1.77 24.11
CA TYR A 136 -17.56 -1.59 22.86
C TYR A 136 -17.75 -2.93 22.10
N PRO A 137 -18.99 -3.43 21.93
CA PRO A 137 -19.23 -4.78 21.38
C PRO A 137 -18.90 -4.97 19.90
N PHE A 138 -18.66 -3.88 19.15
CA PHE A 138 -18.38 -3.90 17.71
C PHE A 138 -16.97 -3.39 17.39
N ILE A 139 -16.00 -3.72 18.26
CA ILE A 139 -14.60 -3.32 18.12
C ILE A 139 -13.88 -4.02 16.96
#